data_AF-A0A956IKY1-F1
#
_entry.id   AF-A0A956IKY1-F1
#
_cell.length_a   1.000
_cell.length_b   1.000
_cell.length_c   1.000
_cell.angle_alpha   90.00
_cell.angle_beta   90.00
_cell.angle_gamma   90.00
#
_symmetry.space_group_name_H-M   'P 1'
#
loop_
_entity.id
_entity.type
_entity.pdbx_description
1 polymer ?
#
loop_
_entity_poly.entity_id
_entity_poly.type
_entity_poly.pdbx_seq_one_letter_code
_entity_poly.pdbx_strand_id
1 'polypeptide(L)'
;MNTSLAPGFLIASPPLGDPNFDRTVVLLAKHNEDGALGFVVNREAPLNLGELLEQAGYGHGHDATTPVWIGGPVQPQSGWVVVEDPTLSEKDGVIEVGARLRVSSSRSAFDRVAAEAALGQPSCRTLVLLGYSGWAPSQLEGEIARGAWLPTPLDESILFEVDPEKRWEAAYALLGLTPTQVMSMQRGGDA
;
A
#
# COMPACT_ATOMS: atom_id res chain seq x y z
N MET A 1 5.83 23.71 -11.32
CA MET A 1 6.12 22.33 -11.79
C MET A 1 5.53 21.41 -10.73
N ASN A 2 4.41 20.73 -11.02
CA ASN A 2 3.81 19.79 -10.07
C ASN A 2 4.54 18.45 -10.22
N THR A 3 5.61 18.26 -9.45
CA THR A 3 6.34 16.99 -9.44
C THR A 3 5.45 15.94 -8.78
N SER A 4 5.09 14.88 -9.52
CA SER A 4 4.36 13.75 -8.94
C SER A 4 5.15 13.15 -7.77
N LEU A 5 4.45 12.79 -6.70
CA LEU A 5 4.99 12.07 -5.54
C LEU A 5 4.92 10.56 -5.75
N ALA A 6 4.09 10.12 -6.70
CA ALA A 6 4.02 8.72 -7.12
C ALA A 6 5.04 8.44 -8.23
N PRO A 7 5.64 7.24 -8.25
CA PRO A 7 5.54 6.18 -7.24
C PRO A 7 6.43 6.47 -6.02
N GLY A 8 5.98 6.10 -4.82
CA GLY A 8 6.74 6.31 -3.59
C GLY A 8 6.02 5.74 -2.37
N PHE A 9 6.57 6.01 -1.18
CA PHE A 9 5.85 5.80 0.06
C PHE A 9 5.46 7.11 0.73
N LEU A 10 4.38 7.07 1.50
CA LEU A 10 4.05 8.07 2.50
C LEU A 10 4.14 7.41 3.87
N ILE A 11 4.99 7.96 4.72
CA ILE A 11 5.14 7.49 6.10
C ILE A 11 4.32 8.38 7.00
N ALA A 12 3.45 7.79 7.80
CA ALA A 12 2.67 8.51 8.81
C ALA A 12 3.60 9.08 9.89
N SER A 13 3.57 10.40 10.05
CA SER A 13 4.34 11.10 11.08
C SER A 13 3.62 11.06 12.43
N PRO A 14 4.27 10.60 13.52
CA PRO A 14 3.60 10.50 14.81
C PRO A 14 3.73 11.82 15.63
N PRO A 15 2.62 12.36 16.19
CA PRO A 15 1.25 11.83 16.14
C PRO A 15 0.47 12.35 14.92
N LEU A 16 -0.04 11.45 14.08
CA LEU A 16 -0.91 11.79 12.96
C LEU A 16 -2.37 12.04 13.40
N GLY A 17 -2.76 11.50 14.56
CA GLY A 17 -4.08 11.68 15.15
C GLY A 17 -5.20 10.84 14.53
N ASP A 18 -4.99 10.23 13.36
CA ASP A 18 -5.92 9.29 12.73
C ASP A 18 -5.53 7.83 13.05
N PRO A 19 -6.36 7.05 13.78
CA PRO A 19 -6.11 5.64 14.06
C PRO A 19 -5.95 4.79 12.80
N ASN A 20 -6.58 5.17 11.69
CA ASN A 20 -6.46 4.48 10.41
C ASN A 20 -5.06 4.63 9.80
N PHE A 21 -4.25 5.57 10.28
CA PHE A 21 -2.93 5.83 9.71
C PHE A 21 -1.80 5.85 10.74
N ASP A 22 -2.09 5.61 12.02
CA ASP A 22 -1.04 5.49 13.03
C ASP A 22 -0.03 4.37 12.66
N ARG A 23 1.25 4.75 12.65
CA ARG A 23 2.39 3.92 12.24
C ARG A 23 2.23 3.21 10.90
N THR A 24 1.57 3.86 9.94
CA THR A 24 1.36 3.26 8.61
C THR A 24 2.43 3.67 7.59
N VAL A 25 2.66 2.75 6.65
CA VAL A 25 3.37 3.01 5.39
C VAL A 25 2.35 2.88 4.28
N VAL A 26 2.18 3.92 3.49
CA VAL A 26 1.29 3.91 2.32
C VAL A 26 2.11 3.84 1.05
N LEU A 27 1.90 2.82 0.22
CA LEU A 27 2.36 2.77 -1.16
C LEU A 27 1.54 3.75 -2.00
N LEU A 28 2.15 4.83 -2.47
CA LEU A 28 1.50 5.82 -3.31
C LEU A 28 1.56 5.38 -4.78
N ALA A 29 0.42 4.94 -5.30
CA ALA A 29 0.30 4.38 -6.65
C ALA A 29 0.02 5.45 -7.72
N LYS A 30 -0.74 6.51 -7.37
CA LYS A 30 -1.05 7.62 -8.29
C LYS A 30 -1.02 8.95 -7.54
N HIS A 31 -0.47 9.99 -8.18
CA HIS A 31 -0.55 11.37 -7.72
C HIS A 31 -0.61 12.31 -8.92
N ASN A 32 -1.73 13.01 -9.11
CA ASN A 32 -1.93 13.98 -10.18
C ASN A 32 -2.88 15.11 -9.73
N GLU A 33 -3.26 15.98 -10.66
CA GLU A 33 -4.16 17.12 -10.37
C GLU A 33 -5.56 16.67 -9.90
N ASP A 34 -5.96 15.43 -10.18
CA ASP A 34 -7.24 14.87 -9.73
C ASP A 34 -7.18 14.32 -8.30
N GLY A 35 -5.98 14.28 -7.69
CA GLY A 35 -5.75 13.75 -6.34
C GLY A 35 -4.74 12.62 -6.30
N ALA A 36 -4.84 11.79 -5.26
CA ALA A 36 -3.90 10.70 -5.01
C ALA A 36 -4.59 9.39 -4.62
N LEU A 37 -3.95 8.28 -4.98
CA LEU A 37 -4.35 6.91 -4.63
C LEU A 37 -3.16 6.18 -4.05
N GLY A 38 -3.35 5.55 -2.90
CA GLY A 38 -2.35 4.69 -2.28
C GLY A 38 -2.94 3.58 -1.43
N PHE A 39 -2.07 2.72 -0.94
CA PHE A 39 -2.44 1.53 -0.18
C PHE A 39 -1.58 1.41 1.07
N VAL A 40 -2.19 1.28 2.24
CA VAL A 40 -1.48 0.92 3.47
C VAL A 40 -0.93 -0.51 3.30
N VAL A 41 0.37 -0.68 3.48
CA VAL A 41 1.07 -1.96 3.19
C VAL A 41 1.59 -2.66 4.44
N ASN A 42 1.23 -2.20 5.63
CA ASN A 42 1.74 -2.76 6.88
C ASN A 42 0.64 -2.97 7.94
N ARG A 43 -0.61 -3.13 7.49
CA ARG A 43 -1.73 -3.45 8.37
C ARG A 43 -2.46 -4.69 7.88
N GLU A 44 -2.34 -5.76 8.64
CA GLU A 44 -2.97 -7.04 8.31
C GLU A 44 -4.48 -6.96 8.53
N ALA A 45 -5.24 -7.60 7.63
CA ALA A 45 -6.67 -7.78 7.75
C ALA A 45 -6.97 -8.99 8.65
N PRO A 46 -8.12 -9.04 9.33
CA PRO A 46 -8.53 -10.18 10.15
C PRO A 46 -9.08 -11.34 9.29
N LEU A 47 -8.49 -11.56 8.11
CA LEU A 47 -8.82 -12.65 7.19
C LEU A 47 -7.64 -12.95 6.26
N ASN A 48 -7.57 -14.17 5.77
CA ASN A 48 -6.60 -14.62 4.76
C ASN A 48 -7.20 -14.64 3.34
N LEU A 49 -6.35 -14.91 2.36
CA LEU A 49 -6.75 -14.95 0.96
C LEU A 49 -7.83 -16.01 0.67
N GLY A 50 -7.75 -17.19 1.29
CA GLY A 50 -8.75 -18.25 1.09
C GLY A 50 -10.14 -17.84 1.55
N GLU A 51 -10.23 -17.19 2.71
CA GLU A 51 -11.47 -16.60 3.24
C GLU A 51 -11.99 -15.48 2.32
N LEU A 52 -11.11 -14.63 1.81
CA LEU A 52 -11.47 -13.57 0.85
C LEU A 52 -12.05 -14.15 -0.45
N LEU A 53 -11.40 -15.18 -1.00
CA LEU A 53 -11.83 -15.84 -2.23
C LEU A 53 -13.17 -16.57 -2.04
N GLU A 54 -13.38 -17.19 -0.87
CA GLU A 54 -14.66 -17.79 -0.51
C GLU A 54 -15.79 -16.74 -0.48
N GLN A 55 -15.56 -15.61 0.21
CA GLN A 55 -16.53 -14.51 0.28
C GLN A 55 -16.82 -13.90 -1.10
N ALA A 56 -15.83 -13.84 -1.97
CA ALA A 56 -15.96 -13.37 -3.35
C ALA A 56 -16.59 -14.41 -4.30
N GLY A 57 -16.91 -15.61 -3.82
CA GLY A 57 -17.59 -16.66 -4.59
C GLY A 57 -16.69 -17.41 -5.59
N TYR A 58 -15.38 -17.47 -5.32
CA TYR A 58 -14.49 -18.36 -6.06
C TYR A 58 -14.74 -19.82 -5.67
N GLY A 59 -14.46 -20.75 -6.58
CA GLY A 59 -14.63 -22.19 -6.32
C GLY A 59 -13.33 -22.92 -5.98
N HIS A 60 -12.23 -22.19 -5.76
CA HIS A 60 -10.89 -22.72 -5.51
C HIS A 60 -10.04 -21.72 -4.72
N GLY A 61 -8.92 -22.18 -4.16
CA GLY A 61 -7.98 -21.35 -3.41
C GLY A 61 -8.38 -21.05 -1.97
N HIS A 62 -9.40 -21.73 -1.43
CA HIS A 62 -9.90 -21.55 -0.06
C HIS A 62 -8.91 -22.00 1.03
N ASP A 63 -7.94 -22.82 0.66
CA ASP A 63 -6.85 -23.28 1.52
C ASP A 63 -5.68 -22.29 1.57
N ALA A 64 -5.74 -21.19 0.82
CA ALA A 64 -4.68 -20.20 0.77
C ALA A 64 -4.58 -19.41 2.07
N THR A 65 -3.49 -19.62 2.81
CA THR A 65 -3.21 -18.92 4.08
C THR A 65 -2.49 -17.58 3.89
N THR A 66 -2.38 -17.09 2.66
CA THR A 66 -1.70 -15.82 2.35
C THR A 66 -2.39 -14.66 3.09
N PRO A 67 -1.65 -13.78 3.79
CA PRO A 67 -2.24 -12.67 4.50
C PRO A 67 -2.86 -11.65 3.54
N VAL A 68 -4.00 -11.09 3.93
CA VAL A 68 -4.63 -9.95 3.27
C VAL A 68 -4.32 -8.69 4.08
N TRP A 69 -4.17 -7.57 3.39
CA TRP A 69 -3.79 -6.29 3.98
C TRP A 69 -4.95 -5.29 3.91
N ILE A 70 -5.09 -4.42 4.90
CA ILE A 70 -6.02 -3.29 4.84
C ILE A 70 -5.30 -2.15 4.10
N GLY A 71 -5.71 -1.86 2.87
CA GLY A 71 -5.13 -0.83 2.02
C GLY A 71 -5.62 0.59 2.33
N GLY A 72 -6.75 0.71 3.04
CA GLY A 72 -7.23 2.00 3.56
C GLY A 72 -8.73 2.02 3.82
N PRO A 73 -9.26 3.15 4.30
CA PRO A 73 -10.66 3.26 4.72
C PRO A 73 -11.65 3.39 3.56
N VAL A 74 -11.18 3.72 2.34
CA VAL A 74 -12.06 3.96 1.20
C VAL A 74 -12.38 2.65 0.50
N GLN A 75 -13.68 2.42 0.26
CA GLN A 75 -14.22 1.19 -0.34
C GLN A 75 -13.61 -0.09 0.28
N PRO A 76 -13.85 -0.37 1.58
CA PRO A 76 -13.17 -1.45 2.31
C PRO A 76 -13.48 -2.86 1.78
N GLN A 77 -14.45 -3.01 0.88
CA GLN A 77 -14.82 -4.26 0.22
C GLN A 77 -14.16 -4.42 -1.17
N SER A 78 -13.52 -3.37 -1.68
CA SER A 78 -12.83 -3.42 -2.97
C SER A 78 -11.49 -4.11 -2.80
N GLY A 79 -11.32 -5.24 -3.49
CA GLY A 79 -10.05 -5.96 -3.55
C GLY A 79 -9.06 -5.30 -4.51
N TRP A 80 -7.79 -5.27 -4.11
CA TRP A 80 -6.68 -4.86 -4.94
C TRP A 80 -5.55 -5.87 -4.86
N VAL A 81 -4.83 -6.03 -5.96
CA VAL A 81 -3.64 -6.88 -6.05
C VAL A 81 -2.46 -6.03 -6.49
N VAL A 82 -1.37 -6.09 -5.73
CA VAL A 82 -0.06 -5.58 -6.15
C VAL A 82 0.79 -6.78 -6.53
N VAL A 83 1.25 -6.82 -7.77
CA VAL A 83 2.16 -7.87 -8.25
C VAL A 83 3.49 -7.28 -8.66
N GLU A 84 4.58 -7.97 -8.36
CA GLU A 84 5.91 -7.70 -8.92
C GLU A 84 6.05 -8.38 -10.28
N ASP A 85 5.34 -7.87 -11.28
CA ASP A 85 5.39 -8.36 -12.66
C ASP A 85 5.28 -7.18 -13.64
N PRO A 86 6.42 -6.65 -14.15
CA PRO A 86 6.41 -5.53 -15.08
C PRO A 86 5.80 -5.89 -16.44
N THR A 87 5.64 -7.19 -16.74
CA THR A 87 5.07 -7.67 -18.00
C THR A 87 3.55 -7.81 -17.94
N LEU A 88 2.97 -7.71 -16.73
CA LEU A 88 1.53 -7.72 -16.58
C LEU A 88 0.94 -6.49 -17.29
N SER A 89 0.25 -6.75 -18.38
CA SER A 89 -0.59 -5.81 -19.10
C SER A 89 -1.99 -6.39 -19.14
N GLU A 90 -2.93 -5.74 -18.44
CA GLU A 90 -4.33 -6.13 -18.48
C GLU A 90 -5.12 -5.15 -19.35
N LYS A 91 -6.11 -5.67 -20.07
CA LYS A 91 -7.03 -4.85 -20.88
C LYS A 91 -7.88 -3.91 -20.03
N ASP A 92 -8.09 -4.24 -18.75
CA ASP A 92 -9.03 -3.57 -17.85
C ASP A 92 -8.38 -2.47 -17.00
N GLY A 93 -7.11 -2.15 -17.25
CA GLY A 93 -6.40 -1.06 -16.58
C GLY A 93 -5.51 -1.56 -15.44
N VAL A 94 -4.21 -1.35 -15.59
CA VAL A 94 -3.20 -1.62 -14.57
C VAL A 94 -2.53 -0.30 -14.23
N ILE A 95 -2.30 -0.06 -12.94
CA ILE A 95 -1.52 1.09 -12.48
C ILE A 95 -0.06 0.64 -12.38
N GLU A 96 0.80 1.30 -13.15
CA GLU A 96 2.24 1.10 -13.07
C GLU A 96 2.79 1.83 -11.85
N VAL A 97 3.43 1.09 -10.94
CA VAL A 97 4.00 1.66 -9.71
C VAL A 97 5.49 1.33 -9.69
N GLY A 98 6.30 2.30 -10.12
CA GLY A 98 7.74 2.08 -10.27
C GLY A 98 8.06 1.17 -11.46
N ALA A 99 9.22 0.53 -11.39
CA ALA A 99 9.74 -0.26 -12.50
C ALA A 99 9.11 -1.65 -12.58
N ARG A 100 8.86 -2.31 -11.44
CA ARG A 100 8.45 -3.71 -11.40
C ARG A 100 7.03 -3.95 -10.91
N LEU A 101 6.44 -3.02 -10.16
CA LEU A 101 5.13 -3.24 -9.57
C LEU A 101 4.00 -2.84 -10.52
N ARG A 102 2.94 -3.62 -10.44
CA ARG A 102 1.67 -3.40 -11.12
C ARG A 102 0.55 -3.55 -10.09
N VAL A 103 -0.41 -2.65 -10.13
CA VAL A 103 -1.58 -2.68 -9.25
C VAL A 103 -2.85 -2.82 -10.09
N SER A 104 -3.70 -3.75 -9.71
CA SER A 104 -4.97 -4.00 -10.39
C SER A 104 -6.08 -4.34 -9.40
N SER A 105 -7.32 -3.99 -9.76
CA SER A 105 -8.56 -4.43 -9.11
C SER A 105 -9.43 -5.26 -10.06
N SER A 106 -8.87 -5.68 -11.20
CA SER A 106 -9.58 -6.44 -12.22
C SER A 106 -9.90 -7.85 -11.72
N ARG A 107 -10.97 -8.43 -12.29
CA ARG A 107 -11.31 -9.83 -12.04
C ARG A 107 -10.19 -10.77 -12.50
N SER A 108 -9.53 -10.47 -13.62
CA SER A 108 -8.45 -11.31 -14.16
C SER A 108 -7.24 -11.38 -13.23
N ALA A 109 -6.88 -10.28 -12.56
CA ALA A 109 -5.80 -10.26 -11.59
C ALA A 109 -6.11 -11.18 -10.40
N PHE A 110 -7.34 -11.12 -9.89
CA PHE A 110 -7.79 -12.00 -8.81
C PHE A 110 -7.90 -13.46 -9.26
N ASP A 111 -8.37 -13.74 -10.48
CA ASP A 111 -8.45 -15.09 -11.02
C ASP A 111 -7.04 -15.72 -11.13
N ARG A 112 -6.03 -14.95 -11.55
CA ARG A 112 -4.62 -15.37 -11.54
C ARG A 112 -4.15 -15.72 -10.14
N VAL A 113 -4.33 -14.80 -9.18
CA VAL A 113 -3.91 -15.01 -7.78
C VAL A 113 -4.60 -16.24 -7.17
N ALA A 114 -5.90 -16.42 -7.42
CA ALA A 114 -6.66 -17.57 -6.93
C ALA A 114 -6.20 -18.89 -7.56
N ALA A 115 -5.82 -18.90 -8.84
CA ALA A 115 -5.28 -20.08 -9.50
C ALA A 115 -3.88 -20.44 -8.98
N GLU A 116 -2.99 -19.45 -8.82
CA GLU A 116 -1.65 -19.64 -8.28
C GLU A 116 -1.69 -20.13 -6.82
N ALA A 117 -2.61 -19.57 -6.03
CA ALA A 117 -2.86 -19.98 -4.66
C ALA A 117 -3.31 -21.44 -4.57
N ALA A 118 -4.25 -21.86 -5.43
CA ALA A 118 -4.72 -23.25 -5.47
C ALA A 118 -3.63 -24.26 -5.90
N LEU A 119 -2.63 -23.81 -6.65
CA LEU A 119 -1.47 -24.63 -7.04
C LEU A 119 -0.33 -24.60 -6.01
N GLY A 120 -0.38 -23.69 -5.03
CA GLY A 120 0.72 -23.43 -4.09
C GLY A 120 2.00 -22.94 -4.79
N GLN A 121 1.86 -22.35 -5.99
CA GLN A 121 2.99 -21.96 -6.85
C GLN A 121 2.79 -20.51 -7.32
N PRO A 122 3.08 -19.50 -6.47
CA PRO A 122 3.05 -18.12 -6.90
C PRO A 122 4.11 -17.88 -7.98
N SER A 123 3.71 -17.28 -9.10
CA SER A 123 4.62 -16.98 -10.21
C SER A 123 5.48 -15.73 -9.95
N CYS A 124 4.95 -14.83 -9.12
CA CYS A 124 5.60 -13.59 -8.70
C CYS A 124 5.18 -13.23 -7.26
N ARG A 125 5.95 -12.31 -6.64
CA ARG A 125 5.60 -11.77 -5.32
C ARG A 125 4.34 -10.90 -5.43
N THR A 126 3.40 -11.13 -4.52
CA THR A 126 2.06 -10.53 -4.58
C THR A 126 1.60 -10.06 -3.21
N LEU A 127 0.91 -8.91 -3.16
CA LEU A 127 0.14 -8.44 -2.00
C LEU A 127 -1.32 -8.33 -2.38
N VAL A 128 -2.20 -8.83 -1.51
CA VAL A 128 -3.65 -8.68 -1.67
C VAL A 128 -4.15 -7.70 -0.62
N LEU A 129 -4.87 -6.67 -1.05
CA LEU A 129 -5.30 -5.54 -0.23
C LEU A 129 -6.82 -5.39 -0.30
N LEU A 130 -7.41 -4.89 0.78
CA LEU A 130 -8.81 -4.48 0.88
C LEU A 130 -8.91 -2.97 1.11
N GLY A 131 -9.69 -2.32 0.26
CA GLY A 131 -9.82 -0.87 0.25
C GLY A 131 -8.54 -0.15 -0.18
N TYR A 132 -8.63 1.17 -0.17
CA TYR A 132 -7.53 2.05 -0.53
C TYR A 132 -7.56 3.35 0.29
N SER A 133 -6.46 4.08 0.22
CA SER A 133 -6.32 5.42 0.78
C SER A 133 -6.37 6.42 -0.37
N GLY A 134 -7.30 7.37 -0.29
CA GLY A 134 -7.55 8.34 -1.35
C GLY A 134 -7.42 9.76 -0.84
N TRP A 135 -6.86 10.63 -1.66
CA TRP A 135 -6.76 12.07 -1.40
C TRP A 135 -7.47 12.83 -2.50
N ALA A 136 -8.25 13.83 -2.11
CA ALA A 136 -8.81 14.81 -3.03
C ALA A 136 -7.70 15.69 -3.65
N PRO A 137 -7.98 16.43 -4.75
CA PRO A 137 -7.04 17.37 -5.33
C PRO A 137 -6.39 18.28 -4.28
N SER A 138 -5.06 18.39 -4.31
CA SER A 138 -4.24 19.22 -3.40
C SER A 138 -4.31 18.84 -1.90
N GLN A 139 -5.07 17.82 -1.52
CA GLN A 139 -5.21 17.42 -0.12
C GLN A 139 -3.90 16.84 0.42
N LEU A 140 -3.27 15.94 -0.36
CA LEU A 140 -2.03 15.27 0.04
C LEU A 140 -0.90 16.28 0.27
N GLU A 141 -0.72 17.24 -0.64
CA GLU A 141 0.27 18.30 -0.52
C GLU A 141 0.02 19.18 0.72
N GLY A 142 -1.25 19.48 1.01
CA GLY A 142 -1.63 20.20 2.23
C GLY A 142 -1.31 19.41 3.50
N GLU A 143 -1.50 18.09 3.49
CA GLU A 143 -1.15 17.22 4.62
C GLU A 143 0.38 17.09 4.80
N ILE A 144 1.14 16.96 3.72
CA ILE A 144 2.61 16.97 3.75
C ILE A 144 3.12 18.32 4.28
N ALA A 145 2.55 19.44 3.84
CA ALA A 145 2.93 20.78 4.32
C ALA A 145 2.66 20.96 5.83
N ARG A 146 1.69 20.23 6.39
CA ARG A 146 1.41 20.18 7.84
C ARG A 146 2.26 19.15 8.58
N GLY A 147 3.14 18.42 7.90
CA GLY A 147 4.00 17.40 8.49
C GLY A 147 3.28 16.11 8.87
N ALA A 148 2.09 15.86 8.31
CA ALA A 148 1.32 14.63 8.54
C ALA A 148 1.94 13.41 7.85
N TRP A 149 2.48 13.62 6.64
CA TRP A 149 3.11 12.59 5.83
C TRP A 149 4.55 12.96 5.48
N LEU A 150 5.42 11.95 5.48
CA LEU A 150 6.79 12.06 5.00
C LEU A 150 6.93 11.24 3.72
N PRO A 151 7.04 11.89 2.54
CA PRO A 151 7.25 11.20 1.28
C PRO A 151 8.64 10.56 1.22
N THR A 152 8.72 9.32 0.74
CA THR A 152 10.00 8.64 0.48
C THR A 152 10.02 8.02 -0.91
N PRO A 153 11.22 7.79 -1.49
CA PRO A 153 11.35 6.96 -2.67
C PRO A 153 10.74 5.57 -2.45
N LEU A 154 10.28 4.96 -3.54
CA LEU A 154 9.85 3.57 -3.54
C LEU A 154 11.08 2.65 -3.40
N ASP A 155 11.08 1.85 -2.33
CA ASP A 155 11.94 0.69 -2.18
C ASP A 155 11.07 -0.56 -2.08
N GLU A 156 11.02 -1.35 -3.15
CA GLU A 156 10.16 -2.51 -3.26
C GLU A 156 10.55 -3.63 -2.28
N SER A 157 11.78 -3.64 -1.74
CA SER A 157 12.19 -4.58 -0.68
C SER A 157 11.36 -4.40 0.59
N ILE A 158 10.90 -3.18 0.89
CA ILE A 158 10.02 -2.91 2.03
C ILE A 158 8.69 -3.68 1.92
N LEU A 159 8.19 -3.91 0.69
CA LEU A 159 6.92 -4.59 0.47
C LEU A 159 6.98 -6.10 0.63
N PHE A 160 8.14 -6.71 0.39
CA PHE A 160 8.24 -8.16 0.21
C PHE A 160 9.31 -8.84 1.07
N GLU A 161 10.31 -8.10 1.54
CA GLU A 161 11.45 -8.65 2.29
C GLU A 161 11.45 -8.21 3.75
N VAL A 162 10.79 -7.09 4.06
CA VAL A 162 10.67 -6.57 5.42
C VAL A 162 9.38 -7.06 6.08
N ASP A 163 9.53 -7.58 7.31
CA ASP A 163 8.41 -7.94 8.17
C ASP A 163 7.43 -6.76 8.28
N PRO A 164 6.11 -6.99 8.12
CA PRO A 164 5.09 -5.93 8.13
C PRO A 164 5.21 -4.94 9.29
N GLU A 165 5.44 -5.44 10.51
CA GLU A 165 5.60 -4.63 11.72
C GLU A 165 6.83 -3.70 11.67
N LYS A 166 7.87 -4.09 10.92
CA LYS A 166 9.12 -3.34 10.77
C LYS A 166 9.13 -2.40 9.56
N ARG A 167 8.14 -2.49 8.65
CA ARG A 167 8.08 -1.67 7.42
C ARG A 167 8.11 -0.18 7.73
N TRP A 168 7.42 0.24 8.80
CA TRP A 168 7.37 1.64 9.21
C TRP A 168 8.75 2.17 9.63
N GLU A 169 9.48 1.43 10.47
CA GLU A 169 10.84 1.79 10.88
C GLU A 169 11.83 1.73 9.70
N ALA A 170 11.72 0.71 8.84
CA ALA A 170 12.54 0.57 7.65
C ALA A 170 12.32 1.73 6.66
N ALA A 171 11.07 2.16 6.46
CA ALA A 171 10.76 3.31 5.62
C ALA A 171 11.34 4.61 6.19
N TYR A 172 11.30 4.81 7.51
CA TYR A 172 11.97 5.94 8.17
C TYR A 172 13.49 5.96 7.91
N ALA A 173 14.12 4.78 7.93
CA ALA A 173 15.55 4.66 7.67
C ALA A 173 15.94 5.10 6.25
N LEU A 174 15.04 4.99 5.25
CA LEU A 174 15.27 5.53 3.91
C LEU A 174 15.42 7.06 3.88
N LEU A 175 14.81 7.75 4.85
CA LEU A 175 14.97 9.20 5.02
C LEU A 175 16.22 9.57 5.81
N GLY A 176 16.99 8.59 6.31
CA GLY A 176 18.05 8.82 7.29
C GLY A 176 17.52 9.32 8.63
N LEU A 177 16.24 9.05 8.92
CA LEU A 177 15.56 9.48 10.13
C LEU A 177 15.16 8.28 11.00
N THR A 178 14.95 8.55 12.28
CA THR A 178 14.27 7.63 13.20
C THR A 178 12.94 8.24 13.62
N PRO A 179 11.93 7.43 13.97
CA PRO A 179 10.67 7.93 14.50
C PRO A 179 10.86 8.90 15.68
N THR A 180 11.79 8.56 16.58
CA THR A 180 12.13 9.38 17.76
C THR A 180 12.67 10.75 17.38
N GLN A 181 13.52 10.84 16.34
CA GLN A 181 14.03 12.12 15.84
C GLN A 181 12.89 13.00 15.32
N VAL A 182 11.96 12.44 14.54
CA VAL A 182 10.82 13.21 14.02
C VAL A 182 9.90 13.70 15.14
N MET A 183 9.59 12.84 16.11
CA MET A 183 8.83 13.23 17.30
C MET A 183 9.51 14.36 18.09
N SER A 184 10.85 14.36 18.17
CA SER A 184 11.60 15.40 18.86
C SER A 184 11.61 16.74 18.12
N MET A 185 11.68 16.73 16.79
CA MET A 185 11.64 17.93 15.95
C MET A 185 10.26 18.62 16.02
N GLN A 186 9.19 17.85 16.07
CA GLN A 186 7.83 18.40 16.16
C GLN A 186 7.51 19.01 17.53
N ARG A 187 8.12 18.53 18.63
CA ARG A 187 7.96 19.13 19.97
C ARG A 187 8.78 20.40 20.19
N GLY A 188 9.83 20.62 19.39
CA GLY A 188 10.72 21.78 19.52
C GLY A 188 10.24 23.05 18.81
N GLY A 189 9.16 22.98 18.03
CA GLY A 189 8.62 24.12 17.27
C GLY A 189 7.63 25.02 18.03
N ASP A 190 7.23 24.63 19.25
CA ASP A 190 6.21 25.32 20.07
C ASP A 190 6.80 26.16 21.23
N ALA A 191 8.07 26.57 21.15
CA ALA A 191 8.76 27.35 22.20
C ALA A 191 9.21 28.74 21.72
#